data_AF-A0A4Z0M926-F1
#
_entry.id   AF-A0A4Z0M926-F1
#
_cell.length_a   1.000
_cell.length_b   1.000
_cell.length_c   1.000
_cell.angle_alpha   90.00
_cell.angle_beta   90.00
_cell.angle_gamma   90.00
#
_symmetry.space_group_name_H-M   'P 1'
#
loop_
_entity.id
_entity.type
_entity.pdbx_description
1 polymer ?
#
loop_
_entity_poly.entity_id
_entity_poly.type
_entity_poly.pdbx_seq_one_letter_code
_entity_poly.pdbx_strand_id
1 'polypeptide(L)'
;MQTRATVTTANSAILLSKLCRHFAHKVPTNLAGAQGIIDFPFGRCRLAADCDRLDLAIDIRTGYEALQAEQVVGEHLLRMSRDEDLAVDWVRDDQPRASREN
;
A
#
# COMPACT_ATOMS: atom_id res chain seq x y z
N MET A 1 14.30 2.11 -3.47
CA MET A 1 13.48 1.24 -4.33
C MET A 1 12.04 1.44 -3.93
N GLN A 2 11.09 1.22 -4.83
CA GLN A 2 9.69 1.35 -4.48
C GLN A 2 8.92 0.14 -5.00
N THR A 3 8.03 -0.40 -4.19
CA THR A 3 7.11 -1.44 -4.64
C THR A 3 5.70 -0.86 -4.62
N ARG A 4 4.93 -1.08 -5.68
CA ARG A 4 3.56 -0.60 -5.78
C ARG A 4 2.62 -1.76 -6.05
N ALA A 5 1.39 -1.67 -5.56
CA ALA A 5 0.33 -2.57 -5.96
C ALA A 5 -0.93 -1.80 -6.27
N THR A 6 -1.68 -2.27 -7.24
CA THR A 6 -2.98 -1.71 -7.59
C THR A 6 -4.02 -2.81 -7.46
N VAL A 7 -5.10 -2.49 -6.75
CA VAL A 7 -6.20 -3.40 -6.49
C VAL A 7 -7.48 -2.76 -6.99
N THR A 8 -8.23 -3.46 -7.84
CA THR A 8 -9.52 -2.95 -8.36
C THR A 8 -10.62 -3.34 -7.39
N THR A 9 -11.29 -2.34 -6.80
CA THR A 9 -12.35 -2.55 -5.82
C THR A 9 -13.18 -1.28 -5.64
N ALA A 10 -14.50 -1.42 -5.63
CA ALA A 10 -15.45 -0.33 -5.37
C ALA A 10 -15.38 0.20 -3.92
N ASN A 11 -14.79 -0.58 -3.01
CA ASN A 11 -14.73 -0.28 -1.57
C ASN A 11 -13.34 0.19 -1.11
N SER A 12 -12.54 0.74 -2.03
CA SER A 12 -11.17 1.19 -1.81
C SER A 12 -11.02 2.11 -0.57
N ALA A 13 -11.90 3.11 -0.41
CA ALA A 13 -11.85 4.06 0.71
C ALA A 13 -12.14 3.40 2.06
N ILE A 14 -13.05 2.43 2.08
CA ILE A 14 -13.39 1.65 3.28
C ILE A 14 -12.22 0.74 3.66
N LEU A 15 -11.66 0.02 2.68
CA LEU A 15 -10.50 -0.85 2.88
C LEU A 15 -9.29 -0.06 3.37
N LEU A 16 -8.98 1.08 2.73
CA LEU A 16 -7.90 1.97 3.13
C LEU A 16 -8.08 2.44 4.58
N SER A 17 -9.29 2.91 4.94
CA SER A 17 -9.58 3.39 6.29
C SER A 17 -9.44 2.28 7.34
N LYS A 18 -9.92 1.07 7.04
CA LYS A 18 -9.77 -0.12 7.91
C LYS A 18 -8.31 -0.49 8.08
N LEU A 19 -7.54 -0.52 6.99
CA LEU A 19 -6.14 -0.89 7.00
C LEU A 19 -5.29 0.12 7.76
N CYS A 20 -5.47 1.41 7.48
CA CYS A 20 -4.80 2.50 8.18
C CYS A 20 -5.09 2.45 9.69
N ARG A 21 -6.36 2.28 10.08
CA ARG A 21 -6.73 2.20 11.49
C ARG A 21 -6.23 0.92 12.18
N HIS A 22 -6.12 -0.19 11.46
CA HIS A 22 -5.53 -1.41 12.01
C HIS A 22 -4.04 -1.22 12.34
N PHE A 23 -3.29 -0.62 11.41
CA PHE A 23 -1.86 -0.37 11.60
C PHE A 23 -1.58 0.77 12.58
N ALA A 24 -2.48 1.73 12.76
CA ALA A 24 -2.36 2.83 13.73
C ALA A 24 -2.09 2.36 15.18
N HIS A 25 -2.45 1.12 15.50
CA HIS A 25 -2.19 0.51 16.82
C HIS A 25 -0.74 0.05 16.99
N LYS A 26 -0.03 -0.20 15.89
CA LYS A 26 1.32 -0.76 15.87
C LYS A 26 2.37 0.24 15.40
N VAL A 27 2.00 1.09 14.44
CA VAL A 27 2.91 2.03 13.76
C VAL A 27 2.24 3.39 13.56
N PRO A 28 3.01 4.46 13.38
CA PRO A 28 2.46 5.77 13.05
C PRO A 28 1.73 5.73 11.71
N THR A 29 0.47 6.16 11.70
CA THR A 29 -0.31 6.27 10.47
C THR A 29 -1.00 7.62 10.37
N ASN A 30 -1.04 8.17 9.17
CA ASN A 30 -1.76 9.39 8.85
C ASN A 30 -2.83 9.09 7.81
N LEU A 31 -4.10 9.33 8.14
CA LEU A 31 -5.23 9.14 7.23
C LEU A 31 -5.79 10.52 6.84
N ALA A 32 -5.83 10.80 5.54
CA ALA A 32 -6.34 12.04 4.96
C ALA A 32 -7.42 11.72 3.91
N GLY A 33 -8.63 11.37 4.38
CA GLY A 33 -9.77 11.06 3.53
C GLY A 33 -9.52 9.81 2.67
N ALA A 34 -9.23 10.02 1.38
CA ALA A 34 -8.95 8.96 0.41
C ALA A 34 -7.45 8.62 0.29
N GLN A 35 -6.58 9.24 1.08
CA GLN A 35 -5.15 8.93 1.10
C GLN A 35 -4.70 8.54 2.50
N GLY A 36 -3.79 7.57 2.60
CA GLY A 36 -3.22 7.08 3.85
C GLY A 36 -1.70 6.99 3.76
N ILE A 37 -1.02 7.25 4.86
CA ILE A 37 0.44 7.08 4.97
C ILE A 37 0.69 6.25 6.23
N ILE A 38 1.45 5.18 6.10
CA ILE A 38 1.83 4.28 7.18
C ILE A 38 3.36 4.24 7.23
N ASP A 39 3.92 4.63 8.37
CA ASP A 39 5.37 4.66 8.59
C ASP A 39 5.80 3.32 9.21
N PHE A 40 6.14 2.34 8.36
CA PHE A 40 6.65 1.06 8.83
C PHE A 40 8.14 1.16 9.18
N PRO A 41 8.64 0.32 10.10
CA PRO A 41 10.06 0.30 10.44
C PRO A 41 10.97 -0.04 9.25
N PHE A 42 10.44 -0.74 8.24
CA PHE A 42 11.13 -1.13 7.01
C PHE A 42 10.90 -0.18 5.82
N GLY A 43 10.03 0.83 5.96
CA GLY A 43 9.67 1.69 4.83
C GLY A 43 8.40 2.51 5.01
N ARG A 44 8.22 3.53 4.17
CA ARG A 44 6.99 4.35 4.18
C ARG A 44 6.00 3.81 3.16
N CYS A 45 4.87 3.31 3.63
CA CYS A 45 3.76 2.89 2.78
C CYS A 45 2.78 4.06 2.58
N ARG A 46 2.48 4.38 1.34
CA ARG A 46 1.43 5.30 0.93
C ARG A 46 0.30 4.49 0.34
N LEU A 47 -0.92 4.87 0.67
CA LEU A 47 -2.13 4.29 0.14
C LEU A 47 -2.96 5.41 -0.46
N ALA A 48 -3.52 5.16 -1.63
CA ALA A 48 -4.43 6.07 -2.30
C ALA A 48 -5.66 5.28 -2.75
N ALA A 49 -6.78 5.54 -2.11
CA ALA A 49 -8.08 5.07 -2.54
C ALA A 49 -8.61 6.02 -3.62
N ASP A 50 -9.09 5.43 -4.70
CA ASP A 50 -9.74 6.09 -5.81
C ASP A 50 -11.17 5.54 -5.97
N CYS A 51 -11.94 5.95 -6.97
CA CYS A 51 -13.36 5.58 -7.07
C CYS A 51 -13.62 4.05 -7.13
N ASP A 52 -12.75 3.30 -7.82
CA ASP A 52 -12.89 1.85 -7.99
C ASP A 52 -11.54 1.12 -7.92
N ARG A 53 -10.51 1.77 -7.37
CA ARG A 53 -9.19 1.17 -7.19
C ARG A 53 -8.53 1.65 -5.92
N LEU A 54 -7.65 0.82 -5.38
CA LEU A 54 -6.77 1.13 -4.27
C LEU A 54 -5.33 0.96 -4.75
N ASP A 55 -4.59 2.06 -4.74
CA ASP A 55 -3.16 2.07 -5.02
C ASP A 55 -2.37 2.02 -3.70
N LEU A 56 -1.34 1.19 -3.68
CA LEU A 56 -0.41 1.04 -2.57
C LEU A 56 0.99 1.30 -3.10
N ALA A 57 1.77 2.13 -2.42
CA ALA A 57 3.12 2.47 -2.82
C ALA A 57 4.04 2.50 -1.59
N ILE A 58 4.96 1.55 -1.51
CA ILE A 58 5.85 1.37 -0.37
C ILE A 58 7.27 1.72 -0.76
N ASP A 59 7.81 2.72 -0.09
CA ASP A 59 9.20 3.13 -0.21
C ASP A 59 10.07 2.26 0.69
N ILE A 60 11.00 1.53 0.09
CA ILE A 60 11.83 0.52 0.74
C ILE A 60 13.31 0.76 0.45
N ARG A 61 14.18 0.37 1.39
CA ARG A 61 15.62 0.55 1.24
C ARG A 61 16.26 -0.64 0.54
N THR A 62 15.75 -1.85 0.77
CA THR A 62 16.32 -3.10 0.24
C THR A 62 15.25 -4.02 -0.37
N GLY A 63 15.67 -4.93 -1.26
CA GLY A 63 14.76 -5.92 -1.87
C GLY A 63 14.15 -6.91 -0.87
N TYR A 64 14.82 -7.19 0.25
CA TYR A 64 14.27 -8.02 1.33
C TYR A 64 13.07 -7.34 2.02
N GLU A 65 13.17 -6.04 2.27
CA GLU A 65 12.07 -5.25 2.81
C GLU A 65 10.90 -5.16 1.83
N ALA A 66 11.17 -5.16 0.51
CA ALA A 66 10.12 -5.28 -0.51
C ALA A 66 9.26 -6.52 -0.26
N LEU A 67 9.92 -7.68 -0.18
CA LEU A 67 9.25 -8.96 -0.05
C LEU A 67 8.44 -9.02 1.25
N GLN A 68 9.02 -8.54 2.35
CA GLN A 68 8.33 -8.47 3.65
C GLN A 68 7.10 -7.55 3.58
N ALA A 69 7.23 -6.36 2.99
CA ALA A 69 6.15 -5.40 2.88
C ALA A 69 5.01 -5.92 1.98
N GLU A 70 5.34 -6.48 0.81
CA GLU A 70 4.40 -7.10 -0.13
C GLU A 70 3.61 -8.23 0.55
N GLN A 71 4.30 -9.10 1.31
CA GLN A 71 3.68 -10.21 2.04
C GLN A 71 2.77 -9.71 3.17
N VAL A 72 3.26 -8.80 4.02
CA VAL A 72 2.48 -8.26 5.15
C VAL A 72 1.24 -7.53 4.63
N VAL A 73 1.41 -6.60 3.70
CA VAL A 73 0.30 -5.81 3.19
C VAL A 73 -0.67 -6.69 2.39
N GLY A 74 -0.16 -7.59 1.54
CA GLY A 74 -0.96 -8.53 0.78
C GLY A 74 -1.81 -9.45 1.67
N GLU A 75 -1.23 -10.06 2.70
CA GLU A 75 -1.98 -10.93 3.62
C GLU A 75 -3.07 -10.16 4.38
N HIS A 76 -2.76 -8.95 4.86
CA HIS A 76 -3.74 -8.14 5.58
C HIS A 76 -4.86 -7.69 4.64
N LEU A 77 -4.54 -7.34 3.40
CA LEU A 77 -5.53 -6.94 2.42
C LEU A 77 -6.46 -8.12 2.05
N LEU A 78 -5.91 -9.29 1.76
CA LEU A 78 -6.67 -10.53 1.52
C LEU A 78 -7.55 -10.89 2.72
N ARG A 79 -7.03 -10.77 3.94
CA ARG A 79 -7.79 -11.06 5.17
C ARG A 79 -8.94 -10.06 5.39
N MET A 80 -8.75 -8.79 5.02
CA MET A 80 -9.82 -7.76 5.09
C MET A 80 -10.84 -7.89 3.98
N SER A 81 -10.44 -8.46 2.85
CA SER A 81 -11.24 -8.63 1.64
C SER A 81 -11.83 -10.02 1.54
N ARG A 82 -12.08 -10.69 2.66
CA ARG A 82 -12.70 -12.03 2.70
C ARG A 82 -14.03 -12.14 1.94
N ASP A 83 -14.69 -11.01 1.68
CA ASP A 83 -15.95 -10.93 0.93
C ASP A 83 -15.73 -10.79 -0.59
N GLU A 84 -14.50 -10.51 -1.06
CA GLU A 84 -14.20 -10.11 -2.44
C GLU A 84 -12.83 -10.68 -2.90
N ASP A 85 -12.79 -11.40 -4.02
CA ASP A 85 -11.54 -11.95 -4.55
C ASP A 85 -10.69 -10.82 -5.16
N LEU A 86 -9.84 -10.20 -4.33
CA LEU A 86 -8.97 -9.11 -4.75
C LEU A 86 -7.65 -9.66 -5.31
N ALA A 87 -7.40 -9.36 -6.58
CA ALA A 87 -6.09 -9.53 -7.19
C ALA A 87 -5.18 -8.37 -6.79
N VAL A 88 -4.11 -8.68 -6.04
CA VAL A 88 -3.07 -7.71 -5.66
C VAL A 88 -1.84 -7.99 -6.52
N ASP A 89 -1.67 -7.20 -7.57
CA ASP A 89 -0.49 -7.28 -8.44
C ASP A 89 0.57 -6.31 -7.94
N TRP A 90 1.72 -6.83 -7.50
CA TRP A 90 2.84 -6.03 -7.00
C TRP A 90 3.87 -5.80 -8.10
N VAL A 91 4.05 -4.53 -8.44
CA VAL A 91 5.05 -4.04 -9.38
C VAL A 91 6.19 -3.40 -8.60
N ARG A 92 7.38 -4.00 -8.70
CA ARG A 92 8.60 -3.42 -8.15
C ARG A 92 9.16 -2.40 -9.12
N ASP A 93 9.04 -1.14 -8.73
CA ASP A 93 9.67 -0.03 -9.41
C ASP A 93 11.09 0.13 -8.87
N ASP A 94 12.04 -0.51 -9.56
CA ASP A 94 13.47 -0.22 -9.45
C ASP A 94 13.86 0.97 -10.35
N GLN A 95 12.92 1.86 -10.70
CA GLN A 95 13.33 3.04 -11.44
C GLN A 95 14.17 3.92 -10.50
N PRO A 96 15.43 4.23 -10.83
CA PRO A 96 16.01 5.45 -10.30
C PRO A 96 15.05 6.54 -10.74
N ARG A 97 14.53 7.32 -9.79
CA ARG A 97 13.69 8.48 -10.06
C ARG A 97 14.57 9.52 -10.77
N ALA A 98 14.95 9.23 -12.01
CA ALA A 98 15.61 10.11 -12.94
C ALA A 98 14.54 11.10 -13.33
N SER A 99 14.59 12.24 -12.65
CA SER A 99 13.92 13.45 -13.07
C SER A 99 14.13 13.61 -14.57
N ARG A 100 13.08 13.32 -15.33
CA ARG A 100 13.00 13.61 -16.74
C ARG A 100 12.04 14.77 -16.88
N GLU A 101 12.53 15.96 -16.57
CA GLU A 101 11.92 17.20 -17.02
C GLU A 101 13.03 18.10 -17.56
N ASN A 102 12.72 18.68 -18.72
CA ASN A 102 13.59 19.17 -19.78
C ASN A 102 13.69 20.69 -19.75
#